data_AF-A0A7S0A5H6-F1
#
_entry.id   AF-A0A7S0A5H6-F1
#
_cell.length_a   1.000
_cell.length_b   1.000
_cell.length_c   1.000
_cell.angle_alpha   90.00
_cell.angle_beta   90.00
_cell.angle_gamma   90.00
#
_symmetry.space_group_name_H-M   'P 1'
#
loop_
_entity.id
_entity.type
_entity.pdbx_description
1 polymer ?
#
loop_
_entity_poly.entity_id
_entity_poly.type
_entity_poly.pdbx_seq_one_letter_code
_entity_poly.pdbx_strand_id
1 'polypeptide(L)'
;MSSWRSCALLTASVALAAVAVASDGLGLEGALAADDECLAARGSGGCMLSALQRRASRDAPEEGRGDPEALYANETARAAAILGSDGKPWTPECGDCMQGSSVPGAESTDVSLDASPIRHYALDCWTACGGAGSCNWCGPGNACCRYMRSSDPAECRTALFWPSLTYHTCVMVRGAPSQVDPSQPAGDGYHPLLKALALPSAAPILTFYMYRAMGDSDYPPENVNTASLGGVMWYLHNEVVVVTPRKFGITRIVRYKLQTKAPQPLLDAGMNFGVRYAFDSGRCTGPWNCQEQFNKYGFFVGCNYVSDFPTVGWRKENRYPDAIWYSLPGPCSTRQYAQHDETCVTGNPGGSCSGDLTGRGDCTYTATMAGEIRIDELEGISDYNAFIRAGKREYIHRGRDRGIGLSFWDGKVNPQRCRERVQAAERLFAAKYPDSEQLETPKCDFSYSRFFHRQ
;
A
#
# COMPACT_ATOMS: atom_id res chain seq x y z
N MET A 1 -45.66 -35.83 62.11
CA MET A 1 -44.27 -36.33 62.03
C MET A 1 -43.78 -35.96 60.63
N SER A 2 -43.05 -34.85 60.43
CA SER A 2 -41.58 -34.70 60.58
C SER A 2 -40.81 -35.56 59.56
N SER A 3 -40.00 -35.05 58.63
CA SER A 3 -39.09 -33.88 58.63
C SER A 3 -39.28 -33.04 57.33
N TRP A 4 -39.39 -31.71 57.34
CA TRP A 4 -38.31 -30.72 57.52
C TRP A 4 -37.10 -30.89 56.59
N ARG A 5 -37.01 -30.05 55.54
CA ARG A 5 -35.82 -29.26 55.17
C ARG A 5 -36.23 -28.14 54.20
N SER A 6 -35.84 -26.91 54.51
CA SER A 6 -36.14 -25.71 53.73
C SER A 6 -35.00 -25.36 52.77
N CYS A 7 -35.29 -24.70 51.65
CA CYS A 7 -34.45 -23.59 51.19
C CYS A 7 -35.26 -22.59 50.35
N ALA A 8 -34.78 -21.35 50.27
CA ALA A 8 -35.57 -20.17 49.92
C ALA A 8 -35.81 -19.95 48.42
N LEU A 9 -36.85 -19.16 48.13
CA LEU A 9 -37.00 -18.40 46.89
C LEU A 9 -35.83 -17.43 46.72
N LEU A 10 -35.33 -17.28 45.49
CA LEU A 10 -34.61 -16.07 45.07
C LEU A 10 -34.80 -15.87 43.55
N THR A 11 -35.38 -14.73 43.19
CA THR A 11 -35.55 -14.30 41.80
C THR A 11 -34.24 -13.76 41.25
N ALA A 12 -33.76 -14.31 40.12
CA ALA A 12 -32.62 -13.77 39.37
C ALA A 12 -33.11 -13.18 38.04
N SER A 13 -32.76 -11.92 37.79
CA SER A 13 -33.22 -11.16 36.62
C SER A 13 -32.50 -11.53 35.32
N VAL A 14 -33.11 -11.16 34.19
CA VAL A 14 -32.52 -11.28 32.86
C VAL A 14 -31.20 -10.52 32.77
N ALA A 15 -30.16 -11.17 32.23
CA ALA A 15 -28.95 -10.53 31.75
C ALA A 15 -28.54 -11.16 30.41
N LEU A 16 -28.79 -10.46 29.30
CA LEU A 16 -28.14 -10.80 28.03
C LEU A 16 -26.67 -10.38 28.14
N ALA A 17 -25.77 -11.35 28.21
CA ALA A 17 -24.34 -11.10 28.05
C ALA A 17 -24.03 -10.80 26.57
N ALA A 18 -24.18 -9.54 26.18
CA ALA A 18 -23.72 -9.07 24.88
C ALA A 18 -22.19 -9.19 24.83
N VAL A 19 -21.66 -10.03 23.93
CA VAL A 19 -20.22 -10.13 23.69
C VAL A 19 -19.78 -8.88 22.95
N ALA A 20 -19.31 -7.88 23.71
CA ALA A 20 -18.70 -6.68 23.16
C ALA A 20 -17.36 -7.06 22.49
N VAL A 21 -17.35 -7.10 21.15
CA VAL A 21 -16.12 -7.21 20.39
C VAL A 21 -15.36 -5.89 20.53
N ALA A 22 -14.34 -5.88 21.38
CA ALA A 22 -13.44 -4.75 21.53
C ALA A 22 -12.59 -4.60 20.26
N SER A 23 -13.02 -3.70 19.37
CA SER A 23 -12.25 -3.30 18.20
C SER A 23 -11.20 -2.26 18.61
N ASP A 24 -10.07 -2.74 19.14
CA ASP A 24 -8.92 -1.86 19.45
C ASP A 24 -8.34 -1.30 18.15
N GLY A 25 -8.74 -0.07 17.84
CA GLY A 25 -8.35 0.64 16.63
C GLY A 25 -6.90 1.09 16.67
N LEU A 26 -5.99 0.30 16.10
CA LEU A 26 -4.68 0.78 15.68
C LEU A 26 -4.88 1.83 14.57
N GLY A 27 -4.51 3.08 14.85
CA GLY A 27 -4.60 4.18 13.87
C GLY A 27 -3.70 3.94 12.64
N LEU A 28 -4.00 4.64 11.55
CA LEU A 28 -3.37 4.40 10.23
C LEU A 28 -1.83 4.47 10.25
N GLU A 29 -1.23 5.31 11.09
CA GLU A 29 0.23 5.33 11.28
C GLU A 29 0.79 3.96 11.68
N GLY A 30 0.08 3.23 12.54
CA GLY A 30 0.42 1.86 12.94
C GLY A 30 0.17 0.84 11.82
N ALA A 31 -0.90 1.00 11.03
CA ALA A 31 -1.23 0.09 9.94
C ALA A 31 -0.25 0.22 8.74
N LEU A 32 0.03 1.44 8.29
CA LEU A 32 1.00 1.70 7.23
C LEU A 32 2.44 1.34 7.66
N ALA A 33 2.82 1.58 8.91
CA ALA A 33 4.13 1.15 9.42
C ALA A 33 4.24 -0.39 9.57
N ALA A 34 3.16 -1.08 9.95
CA ALA A 34 3.15 -2.53 10.12
C ALA A 34 3.20 -3.30 8.78
N ASP A 35 2.46 -2.84 7.76
CA ASP A 35 2.38 -3.53 6.46
C ASP A 35 3.51 -3.12 5.49
N ASP A 36 4.04 -1.88 5.56
CA ASP A 36 5.15 -1.43 4.68
C ASP A 36 6.54 -1.79 5.24
N GLU A 37 6.71 -3.06 5.60
CA GLU A 37 8.01 -3.73 5.82
C GLU A 37 8.87 -3.22 7.01
N CYS A 38 8.33 -2.29 7.80
CA CYS A 38 9.02 -1.61 8.91
C CYS A 38 8.43 -1.97 10.29
N LEU A 39 8.53 -3.25 10.70
CA LEU A 39 8.15 -3.67 12.07
C LEU A 39 8.75 -2.71 13.12
N ALA A 40 7.89 -2.17 13.99
CA ALA A 40 8.25 -1.18 15.00
C ALA A 40 9.08 -1.80 16.16
N ALA A 41 10.34 -2.13 15.87
CA ALA A 41 11.35 -2.50 16.85
C ALA A 41 11.62 -1.30 17.77
N ARG A 42 10.91 -1.28 18.91
CA ARG A 42 10.87 -0.17 19.89
C ARG A 42 12.27 0.41 20.16
N GLY A 43 12.49 1.65 19.70
CA GLY A 43 13.70 2.43 19.99
C GLY A 43 14.82 2.37 18.94
N SER A 44 14.71 1.56 17.88
CA SER A 44 15.68 1.56 16.77
C SER A 44 15.00 1.87 15.43
N GLY A 45 15.15 3.11 14.94
CA GLY A 45 14.55 3.60 13.69
C GLY A 45 15.18 3.05 12.41
N GLY A 46 15.17 1.73 12.21
CA GLY A 46 15.68 1.07 11.01
C GLY A 46 14.69 0.05 10.45
N CYS A 47 14.24 0.26 9.20
CA CYS A 47 13.41 -0.71 8.48
C CYS A 47 14.22 -1.91 7.98
N MET A 48 13.59 -3.09 7.93
CA MET A 48 14.20 -4.30 7.37
C MET A 48 14.05 -4.35 5.84
N LEU A 49 14.90 -3.57 5.14
CA LEU A 49 15.00 -3.45 3.69
C LEU A 49 14.71 -4.77 2.95
N SER A 50 13.54 -4.85 2.35
CA SER A 50 13.16 -5.96 1.47
C SER A 50 13.89 -5.91 0.15
N ALA A 51 13.84 -6.99 -0.61
CA ALA A 51 14.30 -7.05 -1.99
C ALA A 51 13.52 -6.10 -2.91
N LEU A 52 12.27 -5.76 -2.57
CA LEU A 52 11.53 -4.68 -3.23
C LEU A 52 12.12 -3.31 -2.85
N GLN A 53 12.45 -3.06 -1.59
CA GLN A 53 13.01 -1.78 -1.10
C GLN A 53 14.52 -1.61 -1.36
N ARG A 54 15.24 -2.66 -1.77
CA ARG A 54 16.71 -2.61 -1.94
C ARG A 54 17.15 -1.74 -3.11
N ARG A 55 17.95 -0.73 -2.76
CA ARG A 55 18.62 0.22 -3.68
C ARG A 55 19.76 -0.44 -4.45
N ALA A 56 20.14 0.14 -5.58
CA ALA A 56 21.32 -0.29 -6.34
C ALA A 56 22.61 -0.05 -5.53
N SER A 57 23.30 -1.13 -5.16
CA SER A 57 24.65 -1.05 -4.60
C SER A 57 25.66 -0.71 -5.68
N ARG A 58 26.20 0.51 -5.66
CA ARG A 58 27.63 0.68 -5.93
C ARG A 58 28.35 0.32 -4.63
N ASP A 59 29.47 -0.40 -4.76
CA ASP A 59 30.37 -0.79 -3.66
C ASP A 59 29.73 -1.64 -2.54
N ALA A 60 29.59 -2.94 -2.81
CA ALA A 60 29.51 -3.97 -1.77
C ALA A 60 30.83 -4.75 -1.72
N PRO A 61 31.64 -4.64 -0.65
CA PRO A 61 32.84 -5.46 -0.48
C PRO A 61 32.49 -6.96 -0.44
N GLU A 62 33.35 -7.81 -1.00
CA GLU A 62 33.09 -9.26 -1.09
C GLU A 62 33.31 -10.01 0.24
N GLU A 63 33.82 -9.33 1.26
CA GLU A 63 34.05 -9.85 2.61
C GLU A 63 33.04 -9.29 3.61
N GLY A 64 32.17 -10.17 4.13
CA GLY A 64 31.09 -9.75 5.02
C GLY A 64 30.03 -10.82 5.27
N ARG A 65 30.40 -12.11 5.37
CA ARG A 65 29.47 -13.19 5.73
C ARG A 65 29.13 -13.16 7.23
N GLY A 66 28.43 -12.10 7.68
CA GLY A 66 27.74 -12.12 8.96
C GLY A 66 26.72 -13.25 8.95
N ASP A 67 26.71 -14.09 9.98
CA ASP A 67 25.77 -15.19 10.05
C ASP A 67 24.35 -14.68 10.42
N PRO A 68 23.31 -15.01 9.62
CA PRO A 68 21.93 -14.71 9.95
C PRO A 68 21.46 -15.33 11.27
N GLU A 69 21.91 -16.51 11.70
CA GLU A 69 21.45 -17.07 12.97
C GLU A 69 21.99 -16.29 14.17
N ALA A 70 23.21 -15.74 14.10
CA ALA A 70 23.71 -14.79 15.09
C ALA A 70 22.89 -13.49 15.20
N LEU A 71 22.21 -13.06 14.12
CA LEU A 71 21.28 -11.93 14.11
C LEU A 71 19.86 -12.32 14.58
N TYR A 72 19.34 -13.46 14.15
CA TYR A 72 17.94 -13.86 14.36
C TYR A 72 17.69 -14.73 15.61
N ALA A 73 18.71 -15.38 16.19
CA ALA A 73 18.55 -16.18 17.41
C ALA A 73 18.16 -15.34 18.66
N ASN A 74 18.50 -14.05 18.67
CA ASN A 74 18.20 -13.12 19.76
C ASN A 74 16.71 -12.73 19.81
N GLU A 75 15.97 -12.90 18.71
CA GLU A 75 14.55 -12.52 18.62
C GLU A 75 13.62 -13.62 19.15
N THR A 76 13.93 -14.89 18.89
CA THR A 76 13.17 -16.04 19.43
C THR A 76 13.14 -16.04 20.96
N ALA A 77 14.23 -15.60 21.60
CA ALA A 77 14.30 -15.43 23.06
C ALA A 77 13.50 -14.21 23.58
N ARG A 78 13.30 -13.18 22.75
CA ARG A 78 12.59 -11.94 23.12
C ARG A 78 11.09 -12.00 22.90
N ALA A 79 10.62 -12.79 21.93
CA ALA A 79 9.19 -13.07 21.74
C ALA A 79 8.54 -13.73 22.97
N ALA A 80 9.32 -14.44 23.81
CA ALA A 80 8.86 -15.07 25.05
C ALA A 80 8.69 -14.10 26.24
N ALA A 81 9.08 -12.83 26.11
CA ALA A 81 9.18 -11.87 27.24
C ALA A 81 8.00 -10.88 27.36
N ILE A 82 6.85 -11.16 26.72
CA ILE A 82 5.65 -10.28 26.77
C ILE A 82 4.72 -10.68 27.93
N LEU A 83 5.26 -10.78 29.14
CA LEU A 83 4.51 -10.80 30.40
C LEU A 83 5.30 -10.04 31.48
N GLY A 84 4.78 -8.87 31.88
CA GLY A 84 5.12 -8.30 33.18
C GLY A 84 4.43 -9.11 34.28
N SER A 85 5.07 -9.27 35.44
CA SER A 85 4.64 -10.13 36.57
C SER A 85 3.25 -9.82 37.14
N ASP A 86 2.70 -8.66 36.82
CA ASP A 86 1.57 -8.00 37.49
C ASP A 86 0.56 -7.37 36.51
N GLY A 87 0.75 -7.58 35.21
CA GLY A 87 -0.34 -7.63 34.23
C GLY A 87 -1.13 -6.34 33.92
N LYS A 88 -0.52 -5.14 33.98
CA LYS A 88 -1.19 -3.87 33.61
C LYS A 88 -0.38 -2.98 32.65
N PRO A 89 -1.02 -2.30 31.67
CA PRO A 89 -0.40 -1.22 30.90
C PRO A 89 -0.13 0.05 31.73
N TRP A 90 0.72 0.94 31.20
CA TRP A 90 1.10 2.22 31.80
C TRP A 90 0.61 3.40 30.96
N THR A 91 0.21 4.50 31.60
CA THR A 91 -0.40 5.68 30.96
C THR A 91 0.06 7.00 31.63
N PRO A 92 0.47 8.02 30.86
CA PRO A 92 0.51 9.41 31.30
C PRO A 92 -0.74 10.18 30.86
N GLU A 93 -1.18 11.16 31.66
CA GLU A 93 -2.35 12.00 31.39
C GLU A 93 -1.97 13.30 30.64
N CYS A 94 -2.92 13.89 29.92
CA CYS A 94 -2.85 15.26 29.39
C CYS A 94 -4.25 15.92 29.50
N GLY A 95 -4.30 17.22 29.79
CA GLY A 95 -5.56 17.97 29.95
C GLY A 95 -5.43 19.43 29.52
N ASP A 96 -6.53 19.96 28.97
CA ASP A 96 -6.79 21.34 28.50
C ASP A 96 -5.87 21.87 27.36
N CYS A 97 -6.29 22.79 26.47
CA CYS A 97 -7.45 23.71 26.44
C CYS A 97 -8.16 23.75 25.05
N MET A 98 -9.33 24.41 24.93
CA MET A 98 -10.15 24.51 23.69
C MET A 98 -10.89 25.86 23.49
N GLN A 99 -11.11 26.30 22.23
CA GLN A 99 -12.09 27.30 21.65
C GLN A 99 -11.69 27.66 20.18
N GLY A 100 -12.46 28.30 19.28
CA GLY A 100 -13.85 28.81 19.25
C GLY A 100 -13.95 30.27 18.69
N SER A 101 -14.97 30.76 17.94
CA SER A 101 -16.17 30.18 17.28
C SER A 101 -16.87 31.19 16.30
N SER A 102 -17.60 30.69 15.27
CA SER A 102 -18.73 31.30 14.48
C SER A 102 -18.50 32.62 13.66
N VAL A 103 -19.32 33.08 12.68
CA VAL A 103 -20.78 32.98 12.30
C VAL A 103 -21.05 32.97 10.74
N PRO A 104 -22.29 32.70 10.22
CA PRO A 104 -22.57 32.39 8.79
C PRO A 104 -23.72 33.17 8.04
N GLY A 105 -23.81 33.04 6.69
CA GLY A 105 -25.02 33.25 5.82
C GLY A 105 -24.87 34.19 4.60
N ALA A 106 -25.56 34.05 3.44
CA ALA A 106 -26.42 32.96 2.90
C ALA A 106 -26.71 33.12 1.37
N GLU A 107 -26.79 31.98 0.62
CA GLU A 107 -27.45 31.79 -0.71
C GLU A 107 -26.95 32.64 -1.92
N SER A 108 -27.38 32.47 -3.20
CA SER A 108 -27.62 31.31 -4.11
C SER A 108 -27.83 31.86 -5.57
N THR A 109 -27.78 31.15 -6.71
CA THR A 109 -27.43 29.77 -7.13
C THR A 109 -26.16 29.81 -8.03
N ASP A 110 -25.80 29.01 -9.07
CA ASP A 110 -26.37 27.86 -9.83
C ASP A 110 -25.25 26.95 -10.43
N VAL A 111 -25.57 25.98 -11.31
CA VAL A 111 -24.71 24.80 -11.56
C VAL A 111 -23.71 24.90 -12.73
N SER A 112 -22.42 24.69 -12.39
CA SER A 112 -21.44 23.93 -13.19
C SER A 112 -20.55 23.07 -12.25
N LEU A 113 -19.79 22.11 -12.77
CA LEU A 113 -19.18 21.02 -11.98
C LEU A 113 -17.66 20.93 -12.15
N ASP A 114 -16.91 21.45 -11.17
CA ASP A 114 -15.48 21.17 -10.95
C ASP A 114 -15.26 20.74 -9.50
N ALA A 115 -14.45 19.70 -9.28
CA ALA A 115 -14.24 19.08 -7.96
C ALA A 115 -12.87 19.46 -7.36
N SER A 116 -12.88 20.07 -6.17
CA SER A 116 -11.65 20.45 -5.45
C SER A 116 -10.88 19.23 -4.91
N PRO A 117 -9.54 19.25 -4.94
CA PRO A 117 -8.72 18.14 -4.49
C PRO A 117 -8.89 17.86 -2.99
N ILE A 118 -8.92 16.57 -2.67
CA ILE A 118 -9.08 16.02 -1.33
C ILE A 118 -7.86 16.27 -0.44
N ARG A 119 -8.10 16.73 0.80
CA ARG A 119 -7.10 16.91 1.86
C ARG A 119 -7.22 15.80 2.90
N HIS A 120 -6.13 15.57 3.65
CA HIS A 120 -6.07 14.55 4.72
C HIS A 120 -6.59 13.16 4.29
N TYR A 121 -6.29 12.82 3.04
CA TYR A 121 -6.68 11.57 2.39
C TYR A 121 -6.27 10.34 3.22
N ALA A 122 -7.15 9.34 3.27
CA ALA A 122 -7.03 8.11 4.08
C ALA A 122 -6.94 8.29 5.61
N LEU A 123 -6.70 9.49 6.15
CA LEU A 123 -6.69 9.70 7.60
C LEU A 123 -8.07 9.51 8.23
N ASP A 124 -8.13 9.24 9.53
CA ASP A 124 -9.39 9.31 10.29
C ASP A 124 -9.77 10.78 10.48
N CYS A 125 -10.92 11.15 9.92
CA CYS A 125 -11.42 12.52 9.93
C CYS A 125 -12.40 12.81 11.05
N TRP A 126 -12.87 11.79 11.79
CA TRP A 126 -14.00 11.90 12.72
C TRP A 126 -13.81 13.02 13.75
N THR A 127 -12.66 13.04 14.42
CA THR A 127 -12.33 14.05 15.44
C THR A 127 -12.09 15.43 14.82
N ALA A 128 -11.45 15.50 13.65
CA ALA A 128 -11.12 16.76 12.99
C ALA A 128 -12.33 17.45 12.33
N CYS A 129 -13.34 16.67 11.95
CA CYS A 129 -14.59 17.13 11.34
C CYS A 129 -15.76 17.23 12.35
N GLY A 130 -15.60 16.71 13.57
CA GLY A 130 -16.66 16.66 14.58
C GLY A 130 -17.75 15.62 14.31
N GLY A 131 -17.52 14.69 13.38
CA GLY A 131 -18.48 13.68 12.93
C GLY A 131 -18.39 13.40 11.44
N ALA A 132 -19.44 12.77 10.90
CA ALA A 132 -19.58 12.49 9.46
C ALA A 132 -20.29 13.63 8.71
N GLY A 133 -20.01 13.75 7.41
CA GLY A 133 -20.58 14.75 6.51
C GLY A 133 -19.54 15.70 5.91
N SER A 134 -20.02 16.66 5.13
CA SER A 134 -19.21 17.69 4.45
C SER A 134 -18.23 18.39 5.41
N CYS A 135 -16.93 18.41 5.09
CA CYS A 135 -15.89 18.84 6.03
C CYS A 135 -14.70 19.52 5.36
N ASN A 136 -14.46 20.80 5.70
CA ASN A 136 -13.35 21.59 5.15
C ASN A 136 -11.96 21.06 5.52
N TRP A 137 -11.80 20.28 6.60
CA TRP A 137 -10.54 19.59 6.90
C TRP A 137 -10.20 18.56 5.82
N CYS A 138 -11.21 17.88 5.26
CA CYS A 138 -11.06 17.01 4.09
C CYS A 138 -10.88 17.77 2.76
N GLY A 139 -10.85 19.10 2.80
CA GLY A 139 -10.83 19.99 1.63
C GLY A 139 -12.21 20.59 1.34
N PRO A 140 -12.28 21.77 0.71
CA PRO A 140 -13.54 22.30 0.17
C PRO A 140 -14.23 21.24 -0.70
N GLY A 141 -15.55 21.14 -0.61
CA GLY A 141 -16.33 20.18 -1.40
C GLY A 141 -16.13 18.68 -1.07
N ASN A 142 -15.33 18.35 -0.06
CA ASN A 142 -15.08 16.97 0.37
C ASN A 142 -15.80 16.66 1.69
N ALA A 143 -15.99 15.38 2.01
CA ALA A 143 -16.73 14.93 3.19
C ALA A 143 -15.96 13.91 4.02
N CYS A 144 -16.25 13.87 5.32
CA CYS A 144 -15.80 12.84 6.25
C CYS A 144 -16.84 11.72 6.30
N CYS A 145 -16.53 10.52 5.80
CA CYS A 145 -17.52 9.47 5.58
C CYS A 145 -16.95 8.08 5.85
N ARG A 146 -17.82 7.13 6.20
CA ARG A 146 -17.47 5.71 6.35
C ARG A 146 -18.29 4.82 5.43
N TYR A 147 -17.61 3.88 4.77
CA TYR A 147 -18.23 2.99 3.80
C TYR A 147 -19.42 2.21 4.39
N MET A 148 -20.53 2.19 3.66
CA MET A 148 -21.81 1.54 4.03
C MET A 148 -22.38 1.92 5.42
N ARG A 149 -21.91 3.00 6.06
CA ARG A 149 -22.37 3.39 7.39
C ARG A 149 -23.76 4.04 7.32
N SER A 150 -24.79 3.32 7.76
CA SER A 150 -26.20 3.73 7.68
C SER A 150 -26.57 5.01 8.45
N SER A 151 -25.74 5.42 9.42
CA SER A 151 -25.91 6.67 10.17
C SER A 151 -25.29 7.90 9.50
N ASP A 152 -24.61 7.75 8.37
CA ASP A 152 -23.88 8.85 7.75
C ASP A 152 -24.80 9.75 6.88
N PRO A 153 -24.46 11.04 6.75
CA PRO A 153 -25.16 11.99 5.88
C PRO A 153 -25.28 11.56 4.41
N ALA A 154 -26.18 12.22 3.69
CA ALA A 154 -26.57 11.80 2.34
C ALA A 154 -25.43 11.92 1.31
N GLU A 155 -24.55 12.91 1.46
CA GLU A 155 -23.37 13.11 0.61
C GLU A 155 -22.40 11.92 0.67
N CYS A 156 -22.32 11.22 1.81
CA CYS A 156 -21.49 10.02 1.94
C CYS A 156 -21.95 8.88 1.02
N ARG A 157 -23.19 8.93 0.50
CA ARG A 157 -23.71 7.96 -0.49
C ARG A 157 -23.32 8.33 -1.93
N THR A 158 -22.79 9.54 -2.15
CA THR A 158 -22.31 10.03 -3.46
C THR A 158 -20.77 10.09 -3.54
N ALA A 159 -20.09 9.52 -2.53
CA ALA A 159 -18.64 9.36 -2.51
C ALA A 159 -18.13 8.60 -3.76
N LEU A 160 -17.25 9.26 -4.52
CA LEU A 160 -16.66 8.75 -5.76
C LEU A 160 -15.68 7.60 -5.51
N PHE A 161 -14.97 7.67 -4.39
CA PHE A 161 -13.91 6.75 -4.01
C PHE A 161 -13.81 6.70 -2.47
N TRP A 162 -13.32 5.58 -1.94
CA TRP A 162 -13.24 5.31 -0.51
C TRP A 162 -11.80 4.95 -0.10
N PRO A 163 -11.02 5.90 0.44
CA PRO A 163 -9.65 5.66 0.90
C PRO A 163 -9.53 4.71 2.10
N SER A 164 -10.64 4.48 2.82
CA SER A 164 -10.81 3.48 3.87
C SER A 164 -12.25 2.97 3.86
N LEU A 165 -12.41 1.67 4.12
CA LEU A 165 -13.71 1.02 4.28
C LEU A 165 -14.09 0.81 5.76
N THR A 166 -13.15 1.01 6.68
CA THR A 166 -13.25 0.54 8.08
C THR A 166 -13.52 1.65 9.09
N TYR A 167 -13.20 2.90 8.78
CA TYR A 167 -13.43 4.08 9.64
C TYR A 167 -13.90 5.28 8.82
N HIS A 168 -14.14 6.41 9.49
CA HIS A 168 -14.55 7.66 8.84
C HIS A 168 -13.32 8.34 8.24
N THR A 169 -13.25 8.44 6.92
CA THR A 169 -12.14 9.09 6.21
C THR A 169 -12.63 10.15 5.25
N CYS A 170 -11.72 11.00 4.82
CA CYS A 170 -11.99 11.98 3.79
C CYS A 170 -12.32 11.29 2.46
N VAL A 171 -13.38 11.75 1.79
CA VAL A 171 -13.84 11.28 0.48
C VAL A 171 -14.28 12.44 -0.42
N MET A 172 -14.02 12.31 -1.72
CA MET A 172 -14.61 13.20 -2.74
C MET A 172 -16.08 12.79 -2.95
N VAL A 173 -17.02 13.70 -2.69
CA VAL A 173 -18.47 13.48 -2.88
C VAL A 173 -18.98 14.22 -4.11
N ARG A 174 -19.90 13.62 -4.88
CA ARG A 174 -20.54 14.35 -5.99
C ARG A 174 -21.51 15.40 -5.46
N GLY A 175 -21.27 16.67 -5.83
CA GLY A 175 -22.26 17.75 -5.75
C GLY A 175 -22.13 18.72 -4.57
N ALA A 176 -21.00 18.75 -3.86
CA ALA A 176 -20.79 19.77 -2.82
C ALA A 176 -20.44 21.13 -3.45
N PRO A 177 -21.02 22.26 -2.97
CA PRO A 177 -20.86 23.56 -3.60
C PRO A 177 -19.46 24.16 -3.33
N SER A 178 -18.73 24.44 -4.40
CA SER A 178 -17.43 25.11 -4.33
C SER A 178 -17.58 26.60 -4.04
N GLN A 179 -16.83 27.11 -3.06
CA GLN A 179 -16.70 28.55 -2.79
C GLN A 179 -15.33 29.00 -3.30
N VAL A 180 -15.31 29.59 -4.50
CA VAL A 180 -14.09 30.15 -5.13
C VAL A 180 -14.34 31.60 -5.51
N ASP A 181 -13.43 32.47 -5.11
CA ASP A 181 -13.45 33.91 -5.40
C ASP A 181 -13.08 34.16 -6.88
N PRO A 182 -13.95 34.80 -7.70
CA PRO A 182 -13.66 35.08 -9.11
C PRO A 182 -12.49 36.07 -9.36
N SER A 183 -11.91 36.67 -8.32
CA SER A 183 -10.84 37.67 -8.43
C SER A 183 -9.41 37.10 -8.32
N GLN A 184 -9.23 35.82 -7.97
CA GLN A 184 -7.90 35.20 -7.94
C GLN A 184 -7.49 34.62 -9.31
N PRO A 185 -6.25 34.87 -9.79
CA PRO A 185 -5.69 34.13 -10.91
C PRO A 185 -5.37 32.69 -10.48
N ALA A 186 -5.38 31.74 -11.43
CA ALA A 186 -5.26 30.32 -11.16
C ALA A 186 -3.85 29.87 -10.68
N GLY A 187 -3.60 30.03 -9.39
CA GLY A 187 -2.82 29.10 -8.56
C GLY A 187 -3.77 28.14 -7.80
N ASP A 188 -3.31 27.06 -7.18
CA ASP A 188 -1.92 26.62 -6.98
C ASP A 188 -1.77 25.18 -7.49
N GLY A 189 -1.12 25.01 -8.65
CA GLY A 189 -1.11 23.74 -9.38
C GLY A 189 0.27 23.08 -9.52
N TYR A 190 0.30 21.96 -10.24
CA TYR A 190 1.57 21.37 -10.68
C TYR A 190 2.26 22.31 -11.67
N HIS A 191 3.34 22.95 -11.22
CA HIS A 191 4.13 23.92 -11.99
C HIS A 191 5.53 23.36 -12.30
N PRO A 192 5.68 22.40 -13.24
CA PRO A 192 6.97 21.82 -13.59
C PRO A 192 7.87 22.83 -14.30
N LEU A 193 9.17 22.79 -13.99
CA LEU A 193 10.20 23.59 -14.66
C LEU A 193 10.24 23.31 -16.17
N LEU A 194 10.00 22.06 -16.58
CA LEU A 194 9.89 21.66 -17.97
C LEU A 194 8.43 21.74 -18.44
N LYS A 195 8.10 22.77 -19.23
CA LYS A 195 6.74 23.05 -19.73
C LYS A 195 6.06 21.85 -20.42
N ALA A 196 6.82 20.95 -21.05
CA ALA A 196 6.28 19.74 -21.67
C ALA A 196 5.60 18.78 -20.67
N LEU A 197 5.95 18.83 -19.38
CA LEU A 197 5.29 18.07 -18.32
C LEU A 197 3.94 18.68 -17.89
N ALA A 198 3.67 19.94 -18.21
CA ALA A 198 2.36 20.55 -17.93
C ALA A 198 1.29 20.17 -18.97
N LEU A 199 1.68 19.59 -20.11
CA LEU A 199 0.83 19.29 -21.26
C LEU A 199 0.51 17.77 -21.35
N PRO A 200 -0.65 17.38 -21.88
CA PRO A 200 -0.96 15.97 -22.17
C PRO A 200 0.04 15.35 -23.15
N SER A 201 0.39 14.09 -22.91
CA SER A 201 1.35 13.33 -23.75
C SER A 201 0.68 12.68 -24.96
N ALA A 202 1.47 12.46 -26.02
CA ALA A 202 1.09 11.64 -27.18
C ALA A 202 1.34 10.13 -26.96
N ALA A 203 1.81 9.71 -25.78
CA ALA A 203 2.09 8.31 -25.48
C ALA A 203 0.84 7.41 -25.56
N PRO A 204 0.99 6.12 -25.94
CA PRO A 204 -0.09 5.16 -25.86
C PRO A 204 -0.49 4.91 -24.40
N ILE A 205 -1.77 4.58 -24.17
CA ILE A 205 -2.23 4.07 -22.87
C ILE A 205 -1.93 2.56 -22.83
N LEU A 206 -1.10 2.13 -21.88
CA LEU A 206 -0.87 0.72 -21.59
C LEU A 206 -1.83 0.30 -20.47
N THR A 207 -2.68 -0.69 -20.72
CA THR A 207 -3.65 -1.22 -19.74
C THR A 207 -3.29 -2.66 -19.40
N PHE A 208 -2.99 -2.95 -18.13
CA PHE A 208 -2.52 -4.27 -17.69
C PHE A 208 -2.70 -4.50 -16.18
N TYR A 209 -2.39 -5.70 -15.71
CA TYR A 209 -2.43 -6.03 -14.28
C TYR A 209 -1.09 -5.85 -13.58
N MET A 210 -1.09 -5.10 -12.49
CA MET A 210 -0.03 -5.09 -11.48
C MET A 210 -0.48 -5.82 -10.22
N TYR A 211 0.46 -6.31 -9.44
CA TYR A 211 0.23 -7.14 -8.26
C TYR A 211 1.08 -6.66 -7.09
N ARG A 212 0.57 -6.76 -5.85
CA ARG A 212 1.33 -6.52 -4.60
C ARG A 212 1.03 -7.63 -3.60
N ALA A 213 2.02 -8.04 -2.82
CA ALA A 213 1.82 -8.89 -1.65
C ALA A 213 1.57 -7.99 -0.43
N MET A 214 0.50 -8.25 0.30
CA MET A 214 -0.01 -7.39 1.38
C MET A 214 -0.53 -8.25 2.54
N GLY A 215 -0.59 -7.70 3.75
CA GLY A 215 -1.42 -8.22 4.83
C GLY A 215 -2.91 -7.91 4.60
N ASP A 216 -3.71 -8.07 5.64
CA ASP A 216 -5.18 -7.91 5.58
C ASP A 216 -5.64 -6.43 5.55
N SER A 217 -4.73 -5.46 5.51
CA SER A 217 -5.03 -4.03 5.40
C SER A 217 -4.99 -3.52 3.95
N ASP A 218 -5.97 -2.71 3.57
CA ASP A 218 -6.03 -2.04 2.25
C ASP A 218 -5.46 -0.62 2.31
N TYR A 219 -4.78 -0.23 1.23
CA TYR A 219 -4.28 1.12 0.96
C TYR A 219 -4.15 1.34 -0.56
N PRO A 220 -4.16 2.59 -1.06
CA PRO A 220 -3.95 2.85 -2.48
C PRO A 220 -2.55 2.41 -2.92
N PRO A 221 -2.36 2.08 -4.21
CA PRO A 221 -1.04 1.75 -4.75
C PRO A 221 -0.27 3.03 -5.12
N GLU A 222 -0.09 3.92 -4.13
CA GLU A 222 0.56 5.24 -4.25
C GLU A 222 1.78 5.30 -3.33
N ASN A 223 2.94 5.71 -3.86
CA ASN A 223 4.25 5.59 -3.20
C ASN A 223 4.60 4.15 -2.80
N VAL A 224 4.26 3.19 -3.65
CA VAL A 224 4.51 1.77 -3.40
C VAL A 224 5.31 1.11 -4.52
N ASN A 225 5.85 -0.05 -4.18
CA ASN A 225 6.27 -1.04 -5.15
C ASN A 225 5.20 -2.10 -5.39
N THR A 226 4.99 -2.39 -6.67
CA THR A 226 4.16 -3.46 -7.22
C THR A 226 5.00 -4.29 -8.19
N ALA A 227 4.43 -5.33 -8.77
CA ALA A 227 5.13 -6.24 -9.67
C ALA A 227 4.19 -6.87 -10.71
N SER A 228 4.79 -7.48 -11.72
CA SER A 228 4.17 -8.61 -12.44
C SER A 228 3.84 -9.75 -11.47
N LEU A 229 2.94 -10.66 -11.83
CA LEU A 229 2.63 -11.83 -10.99
C LEU A 229 3.88 -12.70 -10.74
N GLY A 230 4.75 -12.86 -11.75
CA GLY A 230 6.05 -13.49 -11.60
C GLY A 230 6.98 -12.78 -10.59
N GLY A 231 6.94 -11.45 -10.54
CA GLY A 231 7.70 -10.64 -9.59
C GLY A 231 7.16 -10.70 -8.15
N VAL A 232 5.84 -10.85 -7.95
CA VAL A 232 5.27 -11.15 -6.62
C VAL A 232 5.62 -12.56 -6.18
N MET A 233 5.46 -13.56 -7.06
CA MET A 233 5.80 -14.94 -6.74
C MET A 233 7.31 -15.13 -6.49
N TRP A 234 8.18 -14.32 -7.12
CA TRP A 234 9.57 -14.19 -6.72
C TRP A 234 9.69 -13.65 -5.29
N TYR A 235 9.06 -12.51 -4.99
CA TYR A 235 9.18 -11.84 -3.68
C TYR A 235 8.72 -12.73 -2.52
N LEU A 236 7.54 -13.37 -2.65
CA LEU A 236 7.02 -14.31 -1.66
C LEU A 236 8.04 -15.42 -1.36
N HIS A 237 8.58 -16.04 -2.42
CA HIS A 237 9.52 -17.17 -2.34
C HIS A 237 10.95 -16.77 -1.93
N ASN A 238 11.28 -15.49 -1.93
CA ASN A 238 12.60 -15.00 -1.55
C ASN A 238 12.65 -14.44 -0.14
N GLU A 239 11.59 -13.78 0.34
CA GLU A 239 11.63 -13.09 1.62
C GLU A 239 10.43 -13.32 2.54
N VAL A 240 9.27 -13.76 2.05
CA VAL A 240 8.06 -13.89 2.91
C VAL A 240 7.95 -15.28 3.52
N VAL A 241 7.87 -16.32 2.69
CA VAL A 241 7.60 -17.72 3.13
C VAL A 241 8.87 -18.45 3.63
N VAL A 242 10.02 -17.77 3.59
CA VAL A 242 11.29 -18.24 4.17
C VAL A 242 11.31 -18.11 5.71
N VAL A 243 10.43 -17.25 6.25
CA VAL A 243 10.17 -17.04 7.68
C VAL A 243 8.88 -17.77 8.05
N THR A 244 8.66 -18.08 9.33
CA THR A 244 7.42 -18.70 9.81
C THR A 244 7.09 -18.15 11.20
N PRO A 245 6.00 -17.38 11.40
CA PRO A 245 5.00 -16.94 10.42
C PRO A 245 5.56 -16.16 9.23
N ARG A 246 4.77 -16.02 8.14
CA ARG A 246 5.09 -15.19 6.97
C ARG A 246 5.60 -13.80 7.39
N LYS A 247 6.70 -13.36 6.77
CA LYS A 247 7.30 -12.04 7.04
C LYS A 247 6.26 -10.92 6.84
N PHE A 248 6.31 -9.91 7.70
CA PHE A 248 5.45 -8.72 7.66
C PHE A 248 3.94 -8.97 7.77
N GLY A 249 3.50 -10.17 8.19
CA GLY A 249 2.06 -10.47 8.29
C GLY A 249 1.36 -10.57 6.93
N ILE A 250 2.12 -10.74 5.85
CA ILE A 250 1.60 -10.84 4.48
C ILE A 250 0.76 -12.11 4.32
N THR A 251 -0.44 -11.95 3.76
CA THR A 251 -1.50 -12.97 3.72
C THR A 251 -2.10 -13.20 2.34
N ARG A 252 -2.02 -12.19 1.46
CA ARG A 252 -2.70 -12.16 0.15
C ARG A 252 -1.84 -11.57 -0.96
N ILE A 253 -2.24 -11.86 -2.20
CA ILE A 253 -1.79 -11.17 -3.40
C ILE A 253 -2.96 -10.34 -3.92
N VAL A 254 -2.82 -9.02 -3.89
CA VAL A 254 -3.79 -8.08 -4.48
C VAL A 254 -3.41 -7.83 -5.93
N ARG A 255 -4.41 -7.79 -6.81
CA ARG A 255 -4.28 -7.45 -8.24
C ARG A 255 -4.95 -6.10 -8.49
N TYR A 256 -4.25 -5.20 -9.18
CA TYR A 256 -4.75 -3.92 -9.62
C TYR A 256 -4.80 -3.89 -11.15
N LYS A 257 -5.92 -3.45 -11.74
CA LYS A 257 -5.95 -3.04 -13.15
C LYS A 257 -5.36 -1.63 -13.21
N LEU A 258 -4.18 -1.52 -13.81
CA LEU A 258 -3.50 -0.26 -14.05
C LEU A 258 -3.78 0.21 -15.48
N GLN A 259 -3.92 1.51 -15.66
CA GLN A 259 -3.65 2.17 -16.93
C GLN A 259 -2.50 3.16 -16.73
N THR A 260 -1.52 3.18 -17.62
CA THR A 260 -0.39 4.12 -17.56
C THR A 260 -0.17 4.78 -18.92
N LYS A 261 0.28 6.03 -18.88
CA LYS A 261 0.57 6.85 -20.05
C LYS A 261 1.80 7.71 -19.77
N ALA A 262 2.89 7.42 -20.48
CA ALA A 262 4.19 8.04 -20.24
C ALA A 262 4.16 9.56 -20.49
N PRO A 263 4.75 10.38 -19.62
CA PRO A 263 4.95 11.81 -19.89
C PRO A 263 5.74 12.04 -21.17
N GLN A 264 5.43 13.14 -21.88
CA GLN A 264 6.03 13.41 -23.19
C GLN A 264 7.57 13.36 -23.19
N PRO A 265 8.30 13.94 -22.22
CA PRO A 265 9.78 13.85 -22.20
C PRO A 265 10.33 12.43 -22.02
N LEU A 266 9.57 11.50 -21.43
CA LEU A 266 9.94 10.10 -21.30
C LEU A 266 9.70 9.35 -22.63
N LEU A 267 8.60 9.66 -23.30
CA LEU A 267 8.29 9.18 -24.65
C LEU A 267 9.32 9.68 -25.67
N ASP A 268 9.75 10.95 -25.58
CA ASP A 268 10.80 11.55 -26.42
C ASP A 268 12.18 10.88 -26.17
N ALA A 269 12.41 10.40 -24.94
CA ALA A 269 13.55 9.54 -24.61
C ALA A 269 13.38 8.10 -25.10
N GLY A 270 12.25 7.75 -25.71
CA GLY A 270 11.97 6.45 -26.32
C GLY A 270 11.71 5.35 -25.29
N MET A 271 10.93 5.64 -24.25
CA MET A 271 10.51 4.71 -23.20
C MET A 271 9.06 5.00 -22.78
N ASN A 272 8.32 3.98 -22.37
CA ASN A 272 7.02 4.13 -21.68
C ASN A 272 7.18 4.08 -20.16
N PHE A 273 8.21 3.38 -19.68
CA PHE A 273 8.52 3.25 -18.26
C PHE A 273 9.87 3.91 -17.91
N GLY A 274 9.91 4.61 -16.78
CA GLY A 274 11.15 5.13 -16.23
C GLY A 274 11.92 4.09 -15.40
N VAL A 275 12.99 4.53 -14.75
CA VAL A 275 13.71 3.67 -13.79
C VAL A 275 12.77 3.24 -12.65
N ARG A 276 12.77 1.95 -12.30
CA ARG A 276 12.05 1.50 -11.10
C ARG A 276 12.69 2.07 -9.84
N TYR A 277 11.90 2.77 -9.04
CA TYR A 277 12.31 3.27 -7.73
C TYR A 277 11.86 2.39 -6.57
N ALA A 278 12.70 2.27 -5.55
CA ALA A 278 12.32 1.72 -4.25
C ALA A 278 11.51 2.76 -3.46
N PHE A 279 10.46 2.31 -2.78
CA PHE A 279 9.68 3.11 -1.85
C PHE A 279 9.74 2.51 -0.43
N ASP A 280 10.31 3.26 0.52
CA ASP A 280 10.49 2.85 1.92
C ASP A 280 9.61 3.75 2.81
N SER A 281 8.53 3.22 3.42
CA SER A 281 7.56 4.00 4.21
C SER A 281 6.94 5.16 3.44
N GLY A 282 6.65 4.97 2.15
CA GLY A 282 6.13 6.00 1.24
C GLY A 282 7.17 6.97 0.68
N ARG A 283 8.44 6.91 1.12
CA ARG A 283 9.51 7.74 0.57
C ARG A 283 10.20 7.04 -0.59
N CYS A 284 10.34 7.70 -1.74
CA CYS A 284 11.20 7.25 -2.82
C CYS A 284 12.67 7.30 -2.38
N THR A 285 13.37 6.16 -2.38
CA THR A 285 14.72 6.06 -1.81
C THR A 285 15.83 5.70 -2.81
N GLY A 286 15.48 5.61 -4.09
CA GLY A 286 16.43 5.54 -5.20
C GLY A 286 16.21 4.33 -6.12
N PRO A 287 17.11 4.10 -7.09
CA PRO A 287 18.49 4.62 -7.19
C PRO A 287 18.60 6.15 -7.33
N TRP A 288 19.57 6.72 -6.62
CA TRP A 288 19.92 8.16 -6.65
C TRP A 288 18.74 9.10 -6.31
N ASN A 289 18.80 10.35 -6.76
CA ASN A 289 17.81 11.37 -6.44
C ASN A 289 16.55 11.19 -7.32
N CYS A 290 15.43 10.78 -6.70
CA CYS A 290 14.16 10.64 -7.40
C CYS A 290 13.65 11.97 -7.96
N GLN A 291 13.81 13.06 -7.21
CA GLN A 291 13.27 14.37 -7.58
C GLN A 291 13.91 14.92 -8.86
N GLU A 292 15.21 14.69 -9.03
CA GLU A 292 15.95 15.10 -10.23
C GLU A 292 15.32 14.51 -11.51
N GLN A 293 14.95 13.24 -11.47
CA GLN A 293 14.37 12.54 -12.62
C GLN A 293 12.87 12.78 -12.74
N PHE A 294 12.13 12.99 -11.63
CA PHE A 294 10.74 13.45 -11.69
C PHE A 294 10.62 14.88 -12.25
N ASN A 295 11.58 15.77 -11.95
CA ASN A 295 11.66 17.10 -12.58
C ASN A 295 11.99 17.03 -14.09
N LYS A 296 12.68 15.97 -14.54
CA LYS A 296 13.08 15.73 -15.94
C LYS A 296 12.00 15.01 -16.77
N TYR A 297 11.32 14.03 -16.18
CA TYR A 297 10.45 13.07 -16.86
C TYR A 297 9.02 12.99 -16.28
N GLY A 298 8.66 13.81 -15.30
CA GLY A 298 7.40 13.69 -14.55
C GLY A 298 7.40 12.53 -13.56
N PHE A 299 6.33 12.38 -12.79
CA PHE A 299 6.12 11.26 -11.86
C PHE A 299 5.73 9.98 -12.62
N PHE A 300 6.66 9.46 -13.43
CA PHE A 300 6.46 8.27 -14.27
C PHE A 300 6.23 6.98 -13.46
N VAL A 301 5.56 6.01 -14.09
CA VAL A 301 5.62 4.61 -13.65
C VAL A 301 7.00 4.05 -14.01
N GLY A 302 7.71 3.53 -13.01
CA GLY A 302 9.03 2.92 -13.21
C GLY A 302 8.95 1.39 -13.39
N CYS A 303 9.90 0.79 -14.12
CA CYS A 303 10.00 -0.68 -14.26
C CYS A 303 11.46 -1.20 -14.24
N ASN A 304 11.64 -2.44 -13.80
CA ASN A 304 12.83 -3.26 -14.07
C ASN A 304 12.52 -4.75 -14.04
N TYR A 305 13.19 -5.57 -14.85
CA TYR A 305 13.25 -7.01 -14.59
C TYR A 305 14.06 -7.25 -13.31
N VAL A 306 13.63 -8.18 -12.45
CA VAL A 306 14.25 -8.45 -11.13
C VAL A 306 15.77 -8.68 -11.21
N SER A 307 16.24 -9.24 -12.32
CA SER A 307 17.65 -9.53 -12.62
C SER A 307 18.46 -8.37 -13.21
N ASP A 308 17.86 -7.21 -13.42
CA ASP A 308 18.43 -6.03 -14.10
C ASP A 308 18.40 -4.78 -13.21
N PHE A 309 19.01 -3.68 -13.69
CA PHE A 309 19.14 -2.43 -12.92
C PHE A 309 17.78 -1.85 -12.51
N PRO A 310 17.58 -1.43 -11.24
CA PRO A 310 18.58 -1.26 -10.18
C PRO A 310 19.01 -2.53 -9.44
N THR A 311 18.31 -3.66 -9.57
CA THR A 311 18.40 -4.80 -8.64
C THR A 311 19.28 -5.96 -9.15
N VAL A 312 20.35 -5.63 -9.89
CA VAL A 312 21.26 -6.59 -10.56
C VAL A 312 21.87 -7.68 -9.65
N GLY A 313 21.95 -7.45 -8.33
CA GLY A 313 22.40 -8.46 -7.37
C GLY A 313 21.59 -9.75 -7.43
N TRP A 314 20.27 -9.65 -7.66
CA TRP A 314 19.37 -10.80 -7.75
C TRP A 314 19.51 -11.62 -9.05
N ARG A 315 20.36 -11.20 -10.00
CA ARG A 315 20.54 -11.92 -11.28
C ARG A 315 20.95 -13.37 -11.12
N LYS A 316 21.74 -13.71 -10.09
CA LYS A 316 22.13 -15.10 -9.78
C LYS A 316 21.00 -15.91 -9.14
N GLU A 317 20.01 -15.25 -8.54
CA GLU A 317 18.94 -15.86 -7.72
C GLU A 317 17.57 -15.87 -8.41
N ASN A 318 17.36 -15.04 -9.44
CA ASN A 318 16.11 -15.05 -10.19
C ASN A 318 15.89 -16.38 -10.91
N ARG A 319 14.76 -17.03 -10.61
CA ARG A 319 14.25 -18.26 -11.27
C ARG A 319 12.82 -18.10 -11.77
N TYR A 320 12.24 -16.91 -11.62
CA TYR A 320 10.96 -16.53 -12.19
C TYR A 320 11.26 -15.77 -13.49
N PRO A 321 11.13 -16.42 -14.66
CA PRO A 321 11.35 -15.74 -15.94
C PRO A 321 10.34 -14.59 -16.07
N ASP A 322 10.76 -13.52 -16.75
CA ASP A 322 9.92 -12.36 -17.08
C ASP A 322 9.34 -11.63 -15.85
N ALA A 323 9.88 -11.91 -14.65
CA ALA A 323 9.56 -11.19 -13.43
C ALA A 323 10.00 -9.71 -13.54
N ILE A 324 9.02 -8.84 -13.71
CA ILE A 324 9.16 -7.38 -13.66
C ILE A 324 8.69 -6.86 -12.29
N TRP A 325 9.42 -5.90 -11.74
CA TRP A 325 9.01 -5.02 -10.64
C TRP A 325 8.71 -3.61 -11.17
N TYR A 326 7.81 -2.93 -10.48
CA TYR A 326 7.34 -1.59 -10.83
C TYR A 326 7.37 -0.65 -9.62
N SER A 327 7.20 0.64 -9.89
CA SER A 327 7.11 1.69 -8.86
C SER A 327 6.09 2.75 -9.25
N LEU A 328 5.17 3.06 -8.34
CA LEU A 328 4.04 3.96 -8.54
C LEU A 328 4.19 5.19 -7.63
N PRO A 329 4.67 6.34 -8.14
CA PRO A 329 4.84 7.55 -7.33
C PRO A 329 3.50 8.18 -6.97
N GLY A 330 3.28 8.41 -5.68
CA GLY A 330 2.12 9.12 -5.14
C GLY A 330 2.48 10.54 -4.66
N PRO A 331 1.53 11.21 -3.99
CA PRO A 331 1.77 12.52 -3.39
C PRO A 331 2.91 12.51 -2.36
N CYS A 332 3.68 13.60 -2.26
CA CYS A 332 4.80 13.76 -1.35
C CYS A 332 5.84 12.60 -1.38
N SER A 333 6.09 12.03 -2.57
CA SER A 333 7.04 10.92 -2.80
C SER A 333 8.49 11.14 -2.33
N THR A 334 8.87 12.33 -1.90
CA THR A 334 10.20 12.66 -1.35
C THR A 334 10.33 12.43 0.16
N ARG A 335 9.24 12.18 0.89
CA ARG A 335 9.22 12.01 2.35
C ARG A 335 8.45 10.75 2.77
N GLN A 336 8.63 10.32 4.02
CA GLN A 336 7.86 9.20 4.58
C GLN A 336 6.42 9.63 4.89
N TYR A 337 5.46 8.70 4.92
CA TYR A 337 4.04 9.02 5.15
C TYR A 337 3.79 9.93 6.38
N ALA A 338 4.44 9.65 7.52
CA ALA A 338 4.37 10.45 8.75
C ALA A 338 5.06 11.84 8.66
N GLN A 339 5.52 12.23 7.47
CA GLN A 339 6.16 13.51 7.15
C GLN A 339 5.46 14.22 5.98
N HIS A 340 4.31 13.72 5.52
CA HIS A 340 3.50 14.34 4.48
C HIS A 340 2.80 15.59 5.03
N ASP A 341 2.99 16.72 4.34
CA ASP A 341 2.33 18.00 4.63
C ASP A 341 1.77 18.61 3.33
N GLU A 342 0.90 19.61 3.45
CA GLU A 342 0.26 20.29 2.31
C GLU A 342 1.30 20.85 1.31
N THR A 343 2.39 21.44 1.82
CA THR A 343 3.52 21.95 1.02
C THR A 343 4.15 20.85 0.17
N CYS A 344 4.36 19.66 0.73
CA CYS A 344 5.00 18.54 0.06
C CYS A 344 4.06 17.83 -0.92
N VAL A 345 2.76 17.74 -0.60
CA VAL A 345 1.72 17.20 -1.48
C VAL A 345 1.54 18.10 -2.70
N THR A 346 1.33 19.41 -2.50
CA THR A 346 1.17 20.37 -3.61
C THR A 346 2.44 20.50 -4.45
N GLY A 347 3.62 20.51 -3.81
CA GLY A 347 4.91 20.54 -4.52
C GLY A 347 5.27 19.24 -5.24
N ASN A 348 4.71 18.10 -4.84
CA ASN A 348 4.96 16.79 -5.42
C ASN A 348 3.67 15.95 -5.47
N PRO A 349 2.74 16.22 -6.41
CA PRO A 349 1.45 15.53 -6.48
C PRO A 349 1.53 14.03 -6.80
N GLY A 350 2.68 13.53 -7.27
CA GLY A 350 2.81 12.15 -7.74
C GLY A 350 2.27 11.96 -9.16
N GLY A 351 2.07 10.71 -9.57
CA GLY A 351 1.58 10.36 -10.90
C GLY A 351 0.14 9.85 -10.95
N SER A 352 -0.54 9.79 -9.81
CA SER A 352 -1.90 9.24 -9.67
C SER A 352 -2.94 10.21 -10.21
N CYS A 353 -3.68 9.81 -11.25
CA CYS A 353 -4.74 10.62 -11.85
C CYS A 353 -6.06 10.48 -11.08
N SER A 354 -6.66 11.60 -10.67
CA SER A 354 -8.04 11.67 -10.14
C SER A 354 -9.13 11.62 -11.22
N GLY A 355 -8.76 11.72 -12.50
CA GLY A 355 -9.65 11.75 -13.66
C GLY A 355 -8.97 11.17 -14.91
N ASP A 356 -9.26 11.74 -16.08
CA ASP A 356 -8.76 11.24 -17.37
C ASP A 356 -7.23 11.16 -17.43
N LEU A 357 -6.73 10.05 -17.99
CA LEU A 357 -5.30 9.71 -18.05
C LEU A 357 -4.58 10.58 -19.11
N THR A 358 -4.22 11.80 -18.73
CA THR A 358 -3.61 12.80 -19.64
C THR A 358 -2.20 12.45 -20.08
N GLY A 359 -1.37 11.83 -19.22
CA GLY A 359 0.07 11.72 -19.42
C GLY A 359 0.81 13.05 -19.18
N ARG A 360 0.22 13.97 -18.40
CA ARG A 360 0.95 15.10 -17.80
C ARG A 360 1.90 14.58 -16.72
N GLY A 361 2.90 15.37 -16.33
CA GLY A 361 3.91 14.95 -15.34
C GLY A 361 3.35 14.64 -13.95
N ASP A 362 2.16 15.12 -13.62
CA ASP A 362 1.36 14.90 -12.41
C ASP A 362 0.21 13.89 -12.59
N CYS A 363 0.03 13.32 -13.79
CA CYS A 363 -1.03 12.36 -14.09
C CYS A 363 -0.55 11.37 -15.16
N THR A 364 0.07 10.29 -14.69
CA THR A 364 0.76 9.27 -15.48
C THR A 364 0.15 7.87 -15.33
N TYR A 365 -0.64 7.60 -14.28
CA TYR A 365 -1.37 6.35 -14.12
C TYR A 365 -2.72 6.49 -13.41
N THR A 366 -3.62 5.55 -13.68
CA THR A 366 -4.78 5.21 -12.83
C THR A 366 -4.62 3.78 -12.34
N ALA A 367 -5.09 3.51 -11.12
CA ALA A 367 -5.01 2.19 -10.51
C ALA A 367 -6.35 1.82 -9.86
N THR A 368 -6.91 0.67 -10.21
CA THR A 368 -8.17 0.17 -9.64
C THR A 368 -7.97 -1.24 -9.11
N MET A 369 -8.51 -1.55 -7.92
CA MET A 369 -8.44 -2.90 -7.38
C MET A 369 -9.27 -3.85 -8.27
N ALA A 370 -8.66 -4.96 -8.68
CA ALA A 370 -9.21 -5.94 -9.60
C ALA A 370 -9.19 -7.35 -9.00
N GLY A 371 -9.46 -7.46 -7.70
CA GLY A 371 -9.51 -8.72 -6.96
C GLY A 371 -8.20 -9.16 -6.30
N GLU A 372 -8.27 -10.23 -5.54
CA GLU A 372 -7.18 -10.74 -4.70
C GLU A 372 -7.28 -12.27 -4.49
N ILE A 373 -6.15 -12.91 -4.18
CA ILE A 373 -6.10 -14.33 -3.78
C ILE A 373 -5.36 -14.48 -2.45
N ARG A 374 -5.81 -15.40 -1.60
CA ARG A 374 -5.10 -15.72 -0.35
C ARG A 374 -3.88 -16.58 -0.66
N ILE A 375 -2.77 -16.37 0.06
CA ILE A 375 -1.60 -17.26 -0.04
C ILE A 375 -1.97 -18.66 0.48
N ASP A 376 -2.79 -18.71 1.55
CA ASP A 376 -3.36 -19.93 2.12
C ASP A 376 -4.13 -20.77 1.08
N GLU A 377 -4.98 -20.09 0.29
CA GLU A 377 -5.81 -20.65 -0.80
C GLU A 377 -4.95 -21.13 -1.98
N LEU A 378 -3.91 -20.36 -2.33
CA LEU A 378 -2.97 -20.66 -3.41
C LEU A 378 -2.11 -21.91 -3.16
N GLU A 379 -1.68 -22.13 -1.91
CA GLU A 379 -0.83 -23.26 -1.55
C GLU A 379 -1.58 -24.45 -0.92
N GLY A 380 -2.86 -24.29 -0.59
CA GLY A 380 -3.72 -25.36 -0.09
C GLY A 380 -3.69 -25.55 1.43
N ILE A 381 -3.45 -24.49 2.20
CA ILE A 381 -3.53 -24.49 3.67
C ILE A 381 -4.92 -24.00 4.12
N SER A 382 -5.62 -24.79 4.93
CA SER A 382 -6.97 -24.47 5.44
C SER A 382 -6.99 -23.71 6.77
N ASP A 383 -6.01 -23.92 7.64
CA ASP A 383 -5.75 -23.11 8.85
C ASP A 383 -4.23 -22.92 8.99
N TYR A 384 -3.77 -21.71 8.71
CA TYR A 384 -2.36 -21.32 8.80
C TYR A 384 -1.82 -21.38 10.23
N ASN A 385 -2.65 -21.09 11.23
CA ASN A 385 -2.26 -21.18 12.63
C ASN A 385 -2.16 -22.63 13.09
N ALA A 386 -3.04 -23.54 12.63
CA ALA A 386 -2.89 -24.98 12.88
C ALA A 386 -1.67 -25.55 12.17
N PHE A 387 -1.38 -25.09 10.95
CA PHE A 387 -0.18 -25.47 10.20
C PHE A 387 1.09 -25.16 11.01
N ILE A 388 1.23 -23.92 11.50
CA ILE A 388 2.38 -23.52 12.35
C ILE A 388 2.40 -24.30 13.67
N ARG A 389 1.27 -24.43 14.38
CA ARG A 389 1.19 -25.20 15.64
C ARG A 389 1.59 -26.67 15.47
N ALA A 390 1.43 -27.25 14.27
CA ALA A 390 1.87 -28.60 13.93
C ALA A 390 3.36 -28.70 13.53
N GLY A 391 4.15 -27.62 13.70
CA GLY A 391 5.58 -27.59 13.36
C GLY A 391 5.86 -27.59 11.84
N LYS A 392 4.84 -27.33 11.02
CA LYS A 392 4.98 -27.24 9.56
C LYS A 392 5.54 -25.88 9.14
N ARG A 393 6.14 -25.83 7.95
CA ARG A 393 6.76 -24.61 7.38
C ARG A 393 6.54 -24.58 5.87
N GLU A 394 6.21 -23.41 5.33
CA GLU A 394 5.96 -23.24 3.89
C GLU A 394 7.20 -23.57 3.05
N TYR A 395 8.36 -23.07 3.47
CA TYR A 395 9.64 -23.26 2.78
C TYR A 395 10.85 -23.18 3.73
N ILE A 396 11.93 -23.90 3.41
CA ILE A 396 13.23 -23.84 4.11
C ILE A 396 14.34 -23.55 3.11
N HIS A 397 14.86 -22.33 3.16
CA HIS A 397 15.89 -21.84 2.25
C HIS A 397 17.26 -22.52 2.42
N ARG A 398 17.76 -22.68 3.65
CA ARG A 398 19.07 -23.31 3.91
C ARG A 398 18.95 -24.83 3.84
N GLY A 399 19.67 -25.42 2.88
CA GLY A 399 20.01 -26.85 2.85
C GLY A 399 18.91 -27.86 2.48
N ARG A 400 17.68 -27.44 2.14
CA ARG A 400 16.59 -28.38 1.79
C ARG A 400 15.79 -28.06 0.52
N ASP A 401 15.64 -26.79 0.14
CA ASP A 401 14.87 -26.32 -1.03
C ASP A 401 13.44 -26.92 -1.09
N ARG A 402 12.76 -26.92 0.08
CA ARG A 402 11.42 -27.50 0.28
C ARG A 402 10.74 -27.02 1.56
N GLY A 403 9.43 -27.21 1.66
CA GLY A 403 8.66 -27.03 2.89
C GLY A 403 8.78 -28.20 3.89
N ILE A 404 8.06 -28.08 5.01
CA ILE A 404 7.76 -29.18 5.93
C ILE A 404 6.23 -29.29 6.00
N GLY A 405 5.67 -30.42 5.53
CA GLY A 405 4.22 -30.64 5.54
C GLY A 405 3.43 -29.81 4.51
N LEU A 406 4.14 -29.15 3.59
CA LEU A 406 3.71 -28.48 2.37
C LEU A 406 4.81 -28.72 1.31
N SER A 407 4.44 -28.79 0.02
CA SER A 407 5.38 -28.95 -1.10
C SER A 407 5.26 -27.87 -2.20
N PHE A 408 4.35 -26.91 -2.05
CA PHE A 408 4.08 -25.88 -3.08
C PHE A 408 5.34 -25.08 -3.45
N TRP A 409 6.18 -24.72 -2.48
CA TRP A 409 7.42 -23.94 -2.70
C TRP A 409 8.66 -24.79 -3.06
N ASP A 410 8.57 -26.14 -3.08
CA ASP A 410 9.74 -27.03 -3.29
C ASP A 410 10.46 -26.84 -4.64
N GLY A 411 11.79 -26.72 -4.63
CA GLY A 411 12.58 -26.59 -5.85
C GLY A 411 12.52 -25.18 -6.44
N LYS A 412 12.87 -24.18 -5.62
CA LYS A 412 13.10 -22.78 -5.99
C LYS A 412 14.13 -22.62 -7.11
N VAL A 413 15.16 -23.48 -7.14
CA VAL A 413 16.20 -23.41 -8.17
C VAL A 413 15.75 -23.84 -9.56
N ASN A 414 14.56 -24.45 -9.69
CA ASN A 414 14.01 -24.96 -10.95
C ASN A 414 13.04 -23.94 -11.59
N PRO A 415 13.38 -23.30 -12.73
CA PRO A 415 12.52 -22.31 -13.38
C PRO A 415 11.17 -22.86 -13.85
N GLN A 416 11.07 -24.16 -14.14
CA GLN A 416 9.80 -24.78 -14.53
C GLN A 416 8.81 -24.81 -13.36
N ARG A 417 9.27 -25.16 -12.14
CA ARG A 417 8.43 -25.09 -10.94
C ARG A 417 8.06 -23.65 -10.57
N CYS A 418 8.94 -22.68 -10.83
CA CYS A 418 8.62 -21.27 -10.65
C CYS A 418 7.53 -20.79 -11.64
N ARG A 419 7.54 -21.25 -12.90
CA ARG A 419 6.42 -21.03 -13.83
C ARG A 419 5.13 -21.71 -13.37
N GLU A 420 5.20 -22.96 -12.92
CA GLU A 420 4.02 -23.71 -12.43
C GLU A 420 3.32 -23.03 -11.25
N ARG A 421 4.07 -22.33 -10.37
CA ARG A 421 3.55 -21.48 -9.30
C ARG A 421 2.85 -20.22 -9.80
N VAL A 422 3.43 -19.53 -10.78
CA VAL A 422 2.80 -18.36 -11.41
C VAL A 422 1.48 -18.80 -12.06
N GLN A 423 1.51 -19.90 -12.82
CA GLN A 423 0.31 -20.49 -13.43
C GLN A 423 -0.72 -20.98 -12.41
N ALA A 424 -0.32 -21.37 -11.20
CA ALA A 424 -1.26 -21.68 -10.13
C ALA A 424 -2.00 -20.43 -9.64
N ALA A 425 -1.29 -19.31 -9.49
CA ALA A 425 -1.89 -18.02 -9.15
C ALA A 425 -2.76 -17.47 -10.29
N GLU A 426 -2.33 -17.59 -11.55
CA GLU A 426 -3.13 -17.24 -12.74
C GLU A 426 -4.46 -18.02 -12.77
N ARG A 427 -4.41 -19.35 -12.58
CA ARG A 427 -5.61 -20.20 -12.51
C ARG A 427 -6.52 -19.82 -11.34
N LEU A 428 -5.96 -19.46 -10.19
CA LEU A 428 -6.77 -19.07 -9.03
C LEU A 428 -7.44 -17.70 -9.22
N PHE A 429 -6.74 -16.71 -9.78
CA PHE A 429 -7.34 -15.44 -10.20
C PHE A 429 -8.44 -15.65 -11.26
N ALA A 430 -8.22 -16.52 -12.25
CA ALA A 430 -9.21 -16.82 -13.29
C ALA A 430 -10.44 -17.56 -12.74
N ALA A 431 -10.26 -18.48 -11.77
CA ALA A 431 -11.37 -19.19 -11.14
C ALA A 431 -12.21 -18.30 -10.21
N LYS A 432 -11.56 -17.36 -9.50
CA LYS A 432 -12.21 -16.46 -8.53
C LYS A 432 -12.82 -15.21 -9.18
N TYR A 433 -12.31 -14.80 -10.35
CA TYR A 433 -12.76 -13.63 -11.10
C TYR A 433 -12.90 -13.97 -12.61
N PRO A 434 -13.83 -14.85 -13.00
CA PRO A 434 -13.93 -15.37 -14.37
C PRO A 434 -14.20 -14.28 -15.43
N ASP A 435 -14.92 -13.22 -15.06
CA ASP A 435 -15.23 -12.07 -15.92
C ASP A 435 -14.06 -11.07 -16.07
N SER A 436 -12.85 -11.43 -15.62
CA SER A 436 -11.65 -10.61 -15.78
C SER A 436 -11.20 -10.57 -17.24
N GLU A 437 -10.97 -9.35 -17.75
CA GLU A 437 -10.30 -9.12 -19.02
C GLU A 437 -8.90 -9.76 -19.04
N GLN A 438 -8.55 -10.47 -20.11
CA GLN A 438 -7.24 -11.09 -20.26
C GLN A 438 -6.25 -10.07 -20.85
N LEU A 439 -5.42 -9.48 -19.98
CA LEU A 439 -4.49 -8.41 -20.33
C LEU A 439 -3.04 -8.92 -20.40
N GLU A 440 -2.34 -8.64 -21.51
CA GLU A 440 -0.91 -8.93 -21.62
C GLU A 440 -0.10 -8.02 -20.66
N THR A 441 0.94 -8.57 -20.04
CA THR A 441 1.89 -7.76 -19.25
C THR A 441 2.89 -7.11 -20.20
N PRO A 442 2.94 -5.76 -20.31
CA PRO A 442 3.86 -5.10 -21.21
C PRO A 442 5.31 -5.31 -20.76
N LYS A 443 6.20 -5.47 -21.75
CA LYS A 443 7.64 -5.55 -21.52
C LYS A 443 8.13 -4.27 -20.85
N CYS A 444 9.00 -4.43 -19.87
CA CYS A 444 9.73 -3.30 -19.31
C CYS A 444 10.69 -2.75 -20.37
N ASP A 445 10.43 -1.52 -20.85
CA ASP A 445 11.19 -0.86 -21.92
C ASP A 445 12.18 0.21 -21.42
N PHE A 446 12.26 0.38 -20.09
CA PHE A 446 13.23 1.24 -19.42
C PHE A 446 14.66 0.97 -19.93
N SER A 447 15.33 2.04 -20.37
CA SER A 447 16.67 2.00 -20.93
C SER A 447 17.61 2.94 -20.17
N TYR A 448 18.47 2.35 -19.34
CA TYR A 448 19.44 3.06 -18.50
C TYR A 448 20.20 4.17 -19.26
N SER A 449 20.69 3.88 -20.47
CA SER A 449 21.44 4.84 -21.27
C SER A 449 20.58 5.97 -21.84
N ARG A 450 19.32 5.71 -22.22
CA ARG A 450 18.42 6.78 -22.70
C ARG A 450 17.93 7.67 -21.56
N PHE A 451 17.77 7.10 -20.36
CA PHE A 451 17.27 7.76 -19.17
C PHE A 451 18.35 8.63 -18.50
N PHE A 452 19.54 8.08 -18.24
CA PHE A 452 20.63 8.77 -17.52
C PHE A 452 21.69 9.41 -18.44
N HIS A 453 21.80 9.02 -19.72
CA HIS A 453 22.85 9.48 -20.64
C HIS A 453 22.28 10.13 -21.93
N ARG A 454 21.26 10.96 -21.72
CA ARG A 454 20.83 12.07 -22.60
C ARG A 454 20.49 13.28 -21.70
N GLN A 455 20.73 14.52 -22.09
CA GLN A 455 21.08 15.01 -23.44
C GLN A 455 22.59 15.12 -23.67
#